data_AF-A0A2J7ZZU6-F1
#
_entry.id   AF-A0A2J7ZZU6-F1
#
_cell.length_a   1.000
_cell.length_b   1.000
_cell.length_c   1.000
_cell.angle_alpha   90.00
_cell.angle_beta   90.00
_cell.angle_gamma   90.00
#
_symmetry.space_group_name_H-M   'P 1'
#
loop_
_entity.id
_entity.type
_entity.pdbx_description
1 polymer ?
#
loop_
_entity_poly.entity_id
_entity_poly.type
_entity_poly.pdbx_seq_one_letter_code
_entity_poly.pdbx_strand_id
1 'polypeptide(L)'
;MCTGAVHTPHILMLSGVGPAAALREHELGVVADLAGVGANLQDHPAAVLAVRAKPEFEKLSVTSEIYDSKNNLRLGAVAQYFFGRRGPLTTTGCDHGAFLRTSGTHSQPDLQMRFVPGCALDPDGVKSYIVFGELKKQGRPWPGGITMQLLAIRAKSKGSIGLKAADPFINPAININYLSDPEDLATLRNGVRMARDIASQESLSKYLEQVRAPGGARRGGGQETKVRGRGY
;
A
#
# COMPACT_ATOMS: atom_id res chain seq x y z
N MET A 1 -21.71 15.42 9.17
CA MET A 1 -20.65 14.59 9.81
C MET A 1 -19.39 14.68 8.98
N CYS A 2 -18.21 14.80 9.61
CA CYS A 2 -16.93 15.02 8.91
C CYS A 2 -15.76 14.22 9.53
N THR A 3 -16.03 13.02 10.07
CA THR A 3 -15.04 12.19 10.77
C THR A 3 -14.44 11.09 9.87
N GLY A 4 -14.66 11.18 8.55
CA GLY A 4 -14.11 10.25 7.55
C GLY A 4 -14.92 8.95 7.40
N ALA A 5 -14.53 8.12 6.43
CA ALA A 5 -15.27 6.91 6.02
C ALA A 5 -15.31 5.81 7.09
N VAL A 6 -14.40 5.84 8.06
CA VAL A 6 -14.36 4.89 9.19
C VAL A 6 -15.21 5.40 10.35
N HIS A 7 -14.95 6.60 10.86
CA HIS A 7 -15.61 7.05 12.08
C HIS A 7 -17.00 7.68 11.87
N THR A 8 -17.33 8.16 10.66
CA THR A 8 -18.68 8.68 10.40
C THR A 8 -19.76 7.61 10.60
N PRO A 9 -19.70 6.42 9.96
CA PRO A 9 -20.68 5.38 10.22
C PRO A 9 -20.63 4.85 11.66
N HIS A 10 -19.44 4.82 12.29
CA HIS A 10 -19.30 4.43 13.69
C HIS A 10 -20.10 5.35 14.64
N ILE A 11 -19.91 6.67 14.51
CA ILE A 11 -20.60 7.67 15.33
C ILE A 11 -22.11 7.67 15.05
N LEU A 12 -22.51 7.51 13.79
CA LEU A 12 -23.93 7.38 13.44
C LEU A 12 -24.57 6.19 14.16
N MET A 13 -23.93 5.01 14.12
CA MET A 13 -24.44 3.83 14.83
C MET A 13 -24.49 4.05 16.34
N LEU A 14 -23.45 4.61 16.96
CA LEU A 14 -23.46 4.98 18.39
C LEU A 14 -24.55 6.00 18.75
N SER A 15 -24.99 6.81 17.78
CA SER A 15 -26.09 7.77 17.92
C SER A 15 -27.47 7.16 17.60
N GLY A 16 -27.55 5.84 17.41
CA GLY A 16 -28.79 5.14 17.09
C GLY A 16 -29.22 5.22 15.62
N VAL A 17 -28.33 5.62 14.71
CA VAL A 17 -28.58 5.73 13.26
C VAL A 17 -27.76 4.68 12.52
N GLY A 18 -28.41 3.61 12.07
CA GLY A 18 -27.74 2.50 11.37
C GLY A 18 -28.59 1.23 11.32
N PRO A 19 -28.01 0.06 10.97
CA PRO A 19 -28.78 -1.17 10.85
C PRO A 19 -29.42 -1.57 12.18
N ALA A 20 -30.75 -1.59 12.26
CA ALA A 20 -31.45 -1.76 13.54
C ALA A 20 -31.09 -3.05 14.29
N ALA A 21 -30.78 -4.13 13.57
CA ALA A 21 -30.32 -5.38 14.18
C ALA A 21 -28.97 -5.19 14.93
N ALA A 22 -27.99 -4.56 14.30
CA ALA A 22 -26.69 -4.30 14.90
C ALA A 22 -26.79 -3.32 16.08
N LEU A 23 -27.66 -2.31 15.98
CA LEU A 23 -27.91 -1.38 17.08
C LEU A 23 -28.48 -2.10 18.31
N ARG A 24 -29.48 -2.97 18.11
CA ARG A 24 -30.10 -3.75 19.19
C ARG A 24 -29.15 -4.77 19.80
N GLU A 25 -28.26 -5.38 19.01
CA GLU A 25 -27.21 -6.29 19.50
C GLU A 25 -26.28 -5.61 20.53
N HIS A 26 -26.06 -4.31 20.39
CA HIS A 26 -25.26 -3.51 21.31
C HIS A 26 -26.11 -2.68 22.29
N GLU A 27 -27.38 -3.04 22.49
CA GLU A 27 -28.30 -2.38 23.42
C GLU A 27 -28.49 -0.86 23.17
N LEU A 28 -28.31 -0.43 21.91
CA LEU A 28 -28.49 0.95 21.49
C LEU A 28 -29.95 1.20 21.04
N GLY A 29 -30.48 2.37 21.39
CA GLY A 29 -31.76 2.84 20.87
C GLY A 29 -31.70 3.07 19.36
N VAL A 30 -32.76 2.71 18.64
CA VAL A 30 -32.87 2.93 17.19
C VAL A 30 -33.58 4.25 16.93
N VAL A 31 -32.82 5.28 16.54
CA VAL A 31 -33.33 6.57 16.06
C VAL A 31 -33.75 6.46 14.59
N ALA A 32 -32.93 5.79 13.76
CA ALA A 32 -33.24 5.54 12.36
C ALA A 32 -32.61 4.22 11.88
N ASP A 33 -33.42 3.34 11.30
CA ASP A 33 -32.97 2.09 10.70
C ASP A 33 -32.45 2.34 9.27
N LEU A 34 -31.13 2.44 9.14
CA LEU A 34 -30.46 2.69 7.87
C LEU A 34 -29.38 1.63 7.62
N ALA A 35 -29.75 0.55 6.92
CA ALA A 35 -28.86 -0.55 6.58
C ALA A 35 -27.60 -0.14 5.78
N GLY A 36 -27.63 1.03 5.12
CA GLY A 36 -26.49 1.57 4.40
C GLY A 36 -25.37 2.14 5.29
N VAL A 37 -25.66 2.48 6.55
CA VAL A 37 -24.64 3.01 7.47
C VAL A 37 -23.64 1.91 7.80
N GLY A 38 -22.38 2.14 7.49
CA GLY A 38 -21.31 1.17 7.69
C GLY A 38 -21.18 0.13 6.57
N ALA A 39 -22.11 0.08 5.60
CA ALA A 39 -21.99 -0.81 4.45
C ALA A 39 -21.14 -0.17 3.33
N ASN A 40 -20.80 -0.97 2.31
CA ASN A 40 -20.17 -0.50 1.06
C ASN A 40 -18.83 0.23 1.28
N LEU A 41 -18.05 -0.21 2.28
CA LEU A 41 -16.66 0.25 2.43
C LEU A 41 -15.86 -0.17 1.20
N GLN A 42 -15.22 0.79 0.55
CA GLN A 42 -14.36 0.55 -0.61
C GLN A 42 -13.00 1.17 -0.32
N ASP A 43 -11.96 0.42 -0.67
CA ASP A 43 -10.57 0.84 -0.62
C ASP A 43 -9.84 0.22 -1.81
N HIS A 44 -8.63 0.69 -2.12
CA HIS A 44 -7.83 0.22 -3.24
C HIS A 44 -6.82 -0.83 -2.78
N PRO A 45 -7.08 -2.14 -2.94
CA PRO A 45 -6.11 -3.16 -2.57
C PRO A 45 -4.85 -2.98 -3.43
N ALA A 46 -3.69 -3.18 -2.81
CA ALA A 46 -2.40 -2.95 -3.44
C ALA A 46 -1.53 -4.22 -3.44
N ALA A 47 -0.78 -4.40 -4.52
CA ALA A 47 0.34 -5.33 -4.60
C ALA A 47 1.65 -4.56 -4.86
N VAL A 48 2.79 -5.18 -4.56
CA VAL A 48 4.09 -4.53 -4.67
C VAL A 48 5.03 -5.39 -5.52
N LEU A 49 5.71 -4.76 -6.48
CA LEU A 49 6.89 -5.30 -7.14
C LEU A 49 8.10 -4.44 -6.80
N ALA A 50 9.02 -4.99 -6.00
CA ALA A 50 10.29 -4.34 -5.68
C ALA A 50 11.44 -5.06 -6.42
N VAL A 51 12.36 -4.27 -6.96
CA VAL A 51 13.52 -4.77 -7.71
C VAL A 51 14.76 -4.00 -7.27
N ARG A 52 15.80 -4.73 -6.88
CA ARG A 52 17.08 -4.13 -6.49
C ARG A 52 17.78 -3.52 -7.71
N ALA A 53 18.49 -2.43 -7.48
CA ALA A 53 19.44 -1.93 -8.46
C ALA A 53 20.67 -2.86 -8.50
N LYS A 54 21.32 -2.96 -9.66
CA LYS A 54 22.64 -3.60 -9.75
C LYS A 54 23.66 -2.83 -8.89
N PRO A 55 24.73 -3.48 -8.40
CA PRO A 55 25.68 -2.85 -7.47
C PRO A 55 26.24 -1.51 -7.95
N GLU A 56 26.52 -1.36 -9.24
CA GLU A 56 27.02 -0.13 -9.84
C GLU A 56 26.01 1.04 -9.82
N PHE A 57 24.73 0.74 -9.62
CA PHE A 57 23.62 1.70 -9.61
C PHE A 57 22.92 1.83 -8.25
N GLU A 58 23.43 1.18 -7.20
CA GLU A 58 22.80 1.17 -5.86
C GLU A 58 22.57 2.58 -5.29
N LYS A 59 23.43 3.54 -5.67
CA LYS A 59 23.36 4.94 -5.19
C LYS A 59 22.40 5.85 -5.97
N LEU A 60 21.72 5.34 -7.02
CA LEU A 60 20.74 6.13 -7.79
C LEU A 60 19.37 6.26 -7.12
N SER A 61 19.11 5.46 -6.09
CA SER A 61 17.86 5.49 -5.33
C SER A 61 17.69 6.80 -4.55
N VAL A 62 16.48 7.34 -4.44
CA VAL A 62 16.22 8.54 -3.62
C VAL A 62 16.54 8.29 -2.15
N THR A 63 16.42 7.03 -1.69
CA THR A 63 16.83 6.64 -0.34
C THR A 63 18.31 6.91 -0.09
N SER A 64 19.16 6.79 -1.11
CA SER A 64 20.59 7.09 -1.03
C SER A 64 20.87 8.59 -1.01
N GLU A 65 19.93 9.45 -1.43
CA GLU A 65 20.05 10.91 -1.30
C GLU A 65 19.55 11.42 0.07
N ILE A 66 18.61 10.70 0.68
CA ILE A 66 18.04 11.03 1.99
C ILE A 66 18.92 10.50 3.12
N TYR A 67 19.45 9.29 2.97
CA TYR A 67 20.15 8.57 4.03
C TYR A 67 21.62 8.29 3.70
N ASP A 68 22.47 8.25 4.72
CA ASP A 68 23.85 7.76 4.61
C ASP A 68 23.92 6.23 4.69
N SER A 69 25.12 5.66 4.59
CA SER A 69 25.35 4.21 4.66
C SER A 69 25.01 3.58 6.02
N LYS A 70 24.76 4.39 7.06
CA LYS A 70 24.32 3.98 8.40
C LYS A 70 22.82 4.28 8.63
N ASN A 71 22.08 4.64 7.58
CA ASN A 71 20.68 5.09 7.64
C ASN A 71 20.44 6.32 8.53
N ASN A 72 21.43 7.20 8.70
CA ASN A 72 21.21 8.52 9.27
C ASN A 72 20.74 9.47 8.18
N LEU A 73 19.88 10.43 8.55
CA LEU A 73 19.51 11.53 7.68
C LEU A 73 20.77 12.31 7.28
N ARG A 74 20.96 12.52 5.97
CA ARG A 74 22.08 13.33 5.48
C ARG A 74 21.86 14.79 5.86
N LEU A 75 22.86 15.39 6.51
CA LEU A 75 22.82 16.81 6.89
C LEU A 75 22.58 17.73 5.68
N GLY A 76 23.15 17.39 4.52
CA GLY A 76 22.91 18.12 3.28
C GLY A 76 21.45 18.10 2.83
N ALA A 77 20.77 16.95 2.95
CA ALA A 77 19.35 16.83 2.64
C ALA A 77 18.48 17.67 3.60
N VAL A 78 18.82 17.65 4.90
CA VAL A 78 18.16 18.46 5.93
C VAL A 78 18.35 19.96 5.67
N ALA A 79 19.57 20.39 5.36
CA ALA A 79 19.88 21.79 5.09
C ALA A 79 19.15 22.31 3.84
N GLN A 80 19.15 21.54 2.74
CA GLN A 80 18.41 21.90 1.51
C GLN A 80 16.91 22.10 1.80
N TYR A 81 16.32 21.23 2.63
CA TYR A 81 14.91 21.35 2.99
C TYR A 81 14.66 22.55 3.91
N PHE A 82 15.48 22.73 4.95
CA PHE A 82 15.25 23.78 5.96
C PHE A 82 15.43 25.19 5.39
N PHE A 83 16.50 25.42 4.63
CA PHE A 83 16.83 26.74 4.09
C PHE A 83 16.19 27.03 2.73
N GLY A 84 15.84 26.00 1.97
CA GLY A 84 15.37 26.17 0.59
C GLY A 84 14.01 25.56 0.27
N ARG A 85 13.42 24.75 1.17
CA ARG A 85 12.21 23.93 0.91
C ARG A 85 12.36 23.10 -0.37
N ARG A 86 13.57 22.59 -0.60
CA ARG A 86 13.98 21.84 -1.79
C ARG A 86 14.78 20.62 -1.38
N GLY A 87 15.11 19.78 -2.36
CA GLY A 87 15.96 18.61 -2.16
C GLY A 87 15.17 17.35 -1.82
N PRO A 88 15.87 16.24 -1.53
CA PRO A 88 15.27 14.90 -1.50
C PRO A 88 14.30 14.67 -0.34
N LEU A 89 14.19 15.58 0.64
CA LEU A 89 13.17 15.50 1.70
C LEU A 89 11.81 16.07 1.28
N THR A 90 11.67 16.65 0.08
CA THR A 90 10.37 17.14 -0.41
C THR A 90 9.56 16.05 -1.11
N THR A 91 10.14 14.90 -1.43
CA THR A 91 9.44 13.79 -2.08
C THR A 91 8.64 12.96 -1.07
N THR A 92 7.49 12.47 -1.51
CA THR A 92 6.72 11.43 -0.77
C THR A 92 7.19 10.02 -1.09
N GLY A 93 8.09 9.88 -2.06
CA GLY A 93 8.55 8.64 -2.63
C GLY A 93 7.67 8.11 -3.76
N CYS A 94 6.43 8.59 -3.96
CA CYS A 94 5.50 8.06 -4.97
C CYS A 94 5.09 9.11 -6.01
N ASP A 95 6.02 9.94 -6.47
CA ASP A 95 5.67 11.15 -7.23
C ASP A 95 5.35 10.88 -8.72
N HIS A 96 5.70 9.69 -9.23
CA HIS A 96 5.49 9.30 -10.62
C HIS A 96 4.68 8.00 -10.70
N GLY A 97 4.00 7.78 -11.82
CA GLY A 97 3.17 6.60 -11.98
C GLY A 97 2.44 6.55 -13.31
N ALA A 98 1.51 5.61 -13.42
CA ALA A 98 0.66 5.42 -14.58
C ALA A 98 -0.74 4.93 -14.18
N PHE A 99 -1.73 5.28 -15.01
CA PHE A 99 -3.06 4.68 -14.97
C PHE A 99 -3.18 3.74 -16.17
N LEU A 100 -3.40 2.46 -15.90
CA LEU A 100 -3.34 1.39 -16.89
C LEU A 100 -4.67 0.64 -16.95
N ARG A 101 -4.97 0.11 -18.13
CA ARG A 101 -6.03 -0.88 -18.32
C ARG A 101 -5.41 -2.27 -18.26
N THR A 102 -5.79 -3.10 -17.30
CA THR A 102 -5.23 -4.45 -17.15
C THR A 102 -5.86 -5.48 -18.07
N SER A 103 -7.00 -5.14 -18.66
CA SER A 103 -7.71 -5.97 -19.64
C SER A 103 -8.36 -5.09 -20.71
N GLY A 104 -8.64 -5.68 -21.88
CA GLY A 104 -9.34 -5.00 -22.98
C GLY A 104 -10.85 -4.81 -22.73
N THR A 105 -11.39 -5.36 -21.64
CA THR A 105 -12.82 -5.28 -21.32
C THR A 105 -13.19 -4.01 -20.56
N HIS A 106 -12.23 -3.29 -19.99
CA HIS A 106 -12.49 -2.04 -19.29
C HIS A 106 -12.40 -0.83 -20.23
N SER A 107 -13.40 0.03 -20.20
CA SER A 107 -13.37 1.32 -20.93
C SER A 107 -12.49 2.38 -20.25
N GLN A 108 -12.16 2.18 -18.97
CA GLN A 108 -11.39 3.12 -18.13
C GLN A 108 -10.26 2.37 -17.40
N PRO A 109 -9.19 3.07 -16.95
CA PRO A 109 -8.16 2.47 -16.12
C PRO A 109 -8.73 1.85 -14.84
N ASP A 110 -8.29 0.62 -14.56
CA ASP A 110 -8.61 -0.20 -13.40
C ASP A 110 -7.39 -0.40 -12.49
N LEU A 111 -6.19 -0.04 -12.96
CA LEU A 111 -4.95 -0.10 -12.20
C LEU A 111 -4.24 1.27 -12.13
N GLN A 112 -3.83 1.67 -10.94
CA GLN A 112 -2.85 2.72 -10.74
C GLN A 112 -1.50 2.09 -10.35
N MET A 113 -0.47 2.39 -11.13
CA MET A 113 0.91 2.06 -10.78
C MET A 113 1.57 3.29 -10.17
N ARG A 114 2.07 3.20 -8.94
CA ARG A 114 2.93 4.23 -8.33
C ARG A 114 4.37 3.75 -8.36
N PHE A 115 5.24 4.57 -8.93
CA PHE A 115 6.67 4.33 -9.00
C PHE A 115 7.37 4.99 -7.82
N VAL A 116 8.20 4.20 -7.14
CA VAL A 116 9.04 4.64 -6.04
C VAL A 116 10.50 4.37 -6.40
N PRO A 117 11.36 5.40 -6.45
CA PRO A 117 12.80 5.22 -6.64
C PRO A 117 13.46 4.79 -5.32
N GLY A 118 12.99 3.67 -4.76
CA GLY A 118 13.49 3.01 -3.57
C GLY A 118 13.00 1.56 -3.52
N CYS A 119 13.83 0.66 -2.98
CA CYS A 119 13.48 -0.77 -2.92
C CYS A 119 12.69 -1.08 -1.63
N ALA A 120 11.41 -1.43 -1.76
CA ALA A 120 10.62 -1.97 -0.66
C ALA A 120 11.21 -3.33 -0.22
N LEU A 121 11.06 -3.64 1.07
CA LEU A 121 11.62 -4.83 1.70
C LEU A 121 10.57 -5.81 2.19
N ASP A 122 9.31 -5.37 2.21
CA ASP A 122 8.16 -6.18 2.55
C ASP A 122 7.15 -6.13 1.39
N PRO A 123 6.46 -7.25 1.07
CA PRO A 123 5.37 -7.28 0.11
C PRO A 123 4.23 -6.31 0.45
N ASP A 124 4.06 -5.96 1.73
CA ASP A 124 3.25 -4.86 2.19
C ASP A 124 4.08 -3.56 2.17
N GLY A 125 3.70 -2.65 1.27
CA GLY A 125 4.37 -1.36 1.10
C GLY A 125 4.36 -0.50 2.36
N VAL A 126 3.37 -0.64 3.24
CA VAL A 126 3.30 0.10 4.51
C VAL A 126 4.29 -0.49 5.51
N LYS A 127 4.36 -1.82 5.61
CA LYS A 127 5.32 -2.50 6.50
C LYS A 127 6.76 -2.24 6.11
N SER A 128 7.04 -2.00 4.82
CA SER A 128 8.37 -1.57 4.38
C SER A 128 8.85 -0.31 5.11
N TYR A 129 7.97 0.66 5.42
CA TYR A 129 8.35 1.84 6.21
C TYR A 129 8.63 1.52 7.69
N ILE A 130 8.00 0.48 8.24
CA ILE A 130 8.28 0.01 9.61
C ILE A 130 9.64 -0.69 9.66
N VAL A 131 9.90 -1.57 8.68
CA VAL A 131 11.18 -2.28 8.52
C VAL A 131 12.36 -1.31 8.34
N PHE A 132 12.13 -0.11 7.79
CA PHE A 132 13.13 0.96 7.72
C PHE A 132 13.67 1.31 9.12
N GLY A 133 12.81 1.43 10.12
CA GLY A 133 13.21 1.68 11.49
C GLY A 133 14.03 0.54 12.11
N GLU A 134 13.74 -0.70 11.74
CA GLU A 134 14.47 -1.88 12.24
C GLU A 134 15.86 -2.03 11.60
N LEU A 135 15.98 -1.81 10.29
CA LEU A 135 17.27 -1.86 9.61
C LEU A 135 18.25 -0.79 10.12
N LYS A 136 17.74 0.39 10.47
CA LYS A 136 18.53 1.43 11.13
C LYS A 136 19.13 0.93 12.45
N LYS A 137 18.37 0.21 13.27
CA LYS A 137 18.87 -0.39 14.54
C LYS A 137 19.96 -1.42 14.30
N GLN A 138 19.94 -2.10 13.15
CA GLN A 138 20.92 -3.12 12.77
C GLN A 138 22.16 -2.56 12.03
N GLY A 139 22.21 -1.24 11.77
CA GLY A 139 23.32 -0.61 11.04
C GLY A 139 23.47 -1.06 9.58
N ARG A 140 22.41 -1.65 9.00
CA ARG A 140 22.42 -2.17 7.62
C ARG A 140 21.83 -1.12 6.67
N PRO A 141 22.54 -0.69 5.62
CA PRO A 141 22.01 0.33 4.70
C PRO A 141 20.74 -0.17 3.99
N TRP A 142 19.82 0.76 3.76
CA TRP A 142 18.66 0.50 2.90
C TRP A 142 19.12 0.23 1.47
N PRO A 143 18.68 -0.87 0.82
CA PRO A 143 19.18 -1.18 -0.51
C PRO A 143 18.62 -0.26 -1.58
N GLY A 144 19.47 0.06 -2.55
CA GLY A 144 19.08 0.77 -3.75
C GLY A 144 18.18 -0.08 -4.64
N GLY A 145 17.23 0.56 -5.33
CA GLY A 145 16.35 -0.09 -6.28
C GLY A 145 15.10 0.71 -6.54
N ILE A 146 14.09 0.04 -7.08
CA ILE A 146 12.78 0.63 -7.38
C ILE A 146 11.67 -0.22 -6.79
N THR A 147 10.52 0.41 -6.62
CA THR A 147 9.26 -0.27 -6.28
C THR A 147 8.15 0.24 -7.18
N MET A 148 7.40 -0.67 -7.77
CA MET A 148 6.12 -0.39 -8.42
C MET A 148 5.01 -0.90 -7.51
N GLN A 149 4.25 0.02 -6.93
CA GLN A 149 3.01 -0.31 -6.22
C GLN A 149 1.85 -0.35 -7.21
N LEU A 150 1.01 -1.35 -7.08
CA LEU A 150 -0.02 -1.71 -8.05
C LEU A 150 -1.36 -1.70 -7.33
N LEU A 151 -2.17 -0.67 -7.55
CA LEU A 151 -3.42 -0.45 -6.84
C LEU A 151 -4.59 -0.76 -7.78
N ALA A 152 -5.50 -1.63 -7.37
CA ALA A 152 -6.77 -1.80 -8.07
C ALA A 152 -7.70 -0.65 -7.68
N ILE A 153 -7.86 0.32 -8.59
CA ILE A 153 -8.57 1.59 -8.33
C ILE A 153 -10.07 1.52 -8.60
N ARG A 154 -10.56 0.35 -9.04
CA ARG A 154 -11.97 0.06 -9.29
C ARG A 154 -12.35 -1.28 -8.68
N ALA A 155 -11.86 -1.52 -7.47
CA ALA A 155 -12.10 -2.76 -6.77
C ALA A 155 -13.62 -2.98 -6.58
N LYS A 156 -14.06 -4.20 -6.85
CA LYS A 156 -15.45 -4.64 -6.68
C LYS A 156 -15.71 -5.19 -5.29
N SER A 157 -14.66 -5.64 -4.60
CA SER A 157 -14.76 -6.05 -3.20
C SER A 157 -15.30 -4.91 -2.34
N LYS A 158 -16.25 -5.24 -1.48
CA LYS A 158 -16.89 -4.30 -0.56
C LYS A 158 -16.78 -4.83 0.86
N GLY A 159 -16.35 -3.96 1.74
CA GLY A 159 -16.25 -4.19 3.16
C GLY A 159 -17.40 -3.57 3.95
N SER A 160 -17.23 -3.57 5.26
CA SER A 160 -18.11 -2.90 6.22
C SER A 160 -17.36 -2.30 7.40
N ILE A 161 -17.99 -1.30 8.01
CA ILE A 161 -17.69 -0.73 9.32
C ILE A 161 -18.85 -1.06 10.25
N GLY A 162 -18.54 -1.63 11.41
CA GLY A 162 -19.52 -2.04 12.42
C GLY A 162 -19.14 -1.57 13.82
N LEU A 163 -19.97 -1.92 14.80
CA LEU A 163 -19.69 -1.74 16.22
C LEU A 163 -18.95 -2.96 16.77
N LYS A 164 -18.08 -2.75 17.76
CA LYS A 164 -17.57 -3.82 18.64
C LYS A 164 -18.22 -3.76 20.01
N ALA A 165 -18.57 -2.55 20.45
CA ALA A 165 -19.20 -2.24 21.73
C ALA A 165 -19.98 -0.92 21.59
N ALA A 166 -20.84 -0.63 22.56
CA ALA A 166 -21.54 0.66 22.67
C ALA A 166 -20.65 1.78 23.26
N ASP A 167 -19.44 1.47 23.71
CA ASP A 167 -18.48 2.46 24.21
C ASP A 167 -17.85 3.25 23.04
N PRO A 168 -18.01 4.59 22.99
CA PRO A 168 -17.48 5.42 21.91
C PRO A 168 -15.94 5.44 21.83
N PHE A 169 -15.23 5.02 22.88
CA PHE A 169 -13.76 4.94 22.90
C PHE A 169 -13.22 3.61 22.36
N ILE A 170 -14.09 2.64 22.07
CA ILE A 170 -13.71 1.39 21.42
C ILE A 170 -13.69 1.60 19.90
N ASN A 171 -12.59 1.19 19.27
CA ASN A 171 -12.44 1.27 17.82
C ASN A 171 -13.52 0.45 17.08
N PRO A 172 -14.02 0.93 15.93
CA PRO A 172 -15.03 0.21 15.17
C PRO A 172 -14.54 -1.18 14.72
N ALA A 173 -15.50 -2.06 14.43
CA ALA A 173 -15.23 -3.27 13.67
C ALA A 173 -14.98 -2.87 12.21
N ILE A 174 -13.82 -3.24 11.65
CA ILE A 174 -13.47 -2.94 10.27
C ILE A 174 -13.28 -4.27 9.56
N ASN A 175 -14.09 -4.50 8.53
CA ASN A 175 -13.90 -5.60 7.60
C ASN A 175 -13.70 -5.02 6.21
N ILE A 176 -12.46 -4.93 5.73
CA ILE A 176 -12.18 -4.37 4.41
C ILE A 176 -12.58 -5.36 3.29
N ASN A 177 -12.59 -6.66 3.60
CA ASN A 177 -13.02 -7.74 2.71
C ASN A 177 -12.27 -7.76 1.36
N TYR A 178 -10.97 -7.47 1.37
CA TYR A 178 -10.16 -7.44 0.16
C TYR A 178 -10.17 -8.77 -0.61
N LEU A 179 -10.22 -8.66 -1.93
CA LEU A 179 -10.16 -9.80 -2.88
C LEU A 179 -11.32 -10.79 -2.70
N SER A 180 -12.45 -10.33 -2.15
CA SER A 180 -13.69 -11.10 -2.12
C SER A 180 -14.28 -11.27 -3.52
N ASP A 181 -14.07 -10.27 -4.39
CA ASP A 181 -14.38 -10.37 -5.81
C ASP A 181 -13.14 -10.87 -6.59
N PRO A 182 -13.26 -11.92 -7.41
CA PRO A 182 -12.13 -12.47 -8.17
C PRO A 182 -11.54 -11.49 -9.20
N GLU A 183 -12.29 -10.48 -9.63
CA GLU A 183 -11.82 -9.47 -10.59
C GLU A 183 -10.71 -8.59 -10.00
N ASP A 184 -10.77 -8.31 -8.69
CA ASP A 184 -9.75 -7.50 -8.01
C ASP A 184 -8.40 -8.22 -8.02
N LEU A 185 -8.42 -9.53 -7.75
CA LEU A 185 -7.23 -10.37 -7.83
C LEU A 185 -6.71 -10.47 -9.26
N ALA A 186 -7.61 -10.57 -10.25
CA ALA A 186 -7.22 -10.59 -11.66
C ALA A 186 -6.52 -9.30 -12.07
N THR A 187 -7.06 -8.14 -11.65
CA THR A 187 -6.50 -6.80 -11.88
C THR A 187 -5.08 -6.70 -11.31
N LEU A 188 -4.89 -7.05 -10.03
CA LEU A 188 -3.58 -7.01 -9.38
C LEU A 188 -2.58 -7.97 -10.03
N ARG A 189 -3.00 -9.20 -10.35
CA ARG A 189 -2.15 -10.19 -11.01
C ARG A 189 -1.68 -9.70 -12.39
N ASN A 190 -2.58 -9.10 -13.17
CA ASN A 190 -2.24 -8.53 -14.46
C ASN A 190 -1.32 -7.31 -14.31
N GLY A 191 -1.56 -6.46 -13.30
CA GLY A 191 -0.68 -5.36 -12.95
C GLY A 191 0.74 -5.83 -12.60
N VAL A 192 0.88 -6.94 -11.87
CA VAL A 192 2.21 -7.52 -11.57
C VAL A 192 2.91 -7.97 -12.85
N ARG A 193 2.19 -8.56 -13.81
CA ARG A 193 2.77 -8.94 -15.11
C ARG A 193 3.26 -7.72 -15.88
N MET A 194 2.42 -6.68 -15.99
CA MET A 194 2.78 -5.42 -16.64
C MET A 194 4.01 -4.76 -15.98
N ALA A 195 4.07 -4.76 -14.64
CA ALA A 195 5.21 -4.22 -13.91
C ALA A 195 6.51 -5.00 -14.20
N ARG A 196 6.43 -6.34 -14.31
CA ARG A 196 7.59 -7.16 -14.72
C ARG A 196 8.05 -6.82 -16.14
N ASP A 197 7.10 -6.66 -17.06
CA ASP A 197 7.40 -6.33 -18.45
C ASP A 197 8.02 -4.93 -18.57
N ILE A 198 7.58 -3.98 -17.74
CA ILE A 198 8.19 -2.64 -17.64
C ILE A 198 9.62 -2.73 -17.10
N ALA A 199 9.83 -3.46 -15.99
CA ALA A 199 11.16 -3.61 -15.40
C ALA A 199 12.16 -4.35 -16.31
N SER A 200 11.68 -5.17 -17.26
CA SER A 200 12.53 -5.84 -18.24
C SER A 200 12.83 -5.02 -19.50
N GLN A 201 12.16 -3.89 -19.71
CA GLN A 201 12.46 -2.99 -20.83
C GLN A 201 13.91 -2.50 -20.78
N GLU A 202 14.52 -2.28 -21.94
CA GLU A 202 15.92 -1.84 -22.10
C GLU A 202 16.27 -0.59 -21.27
N SER A 203 15.32 0.35 -21.15
CA SER A 203 15.49 1.58 -20.38
C SER A 203 15.70 1.35 -18.88
N LEU A 204 15.15 0.26 -18.33
CA LEU A 204 15.23 -0.09 -16.90
C LEU A 204 16.15 -1.28 -16.62
N SER A 205 16.21 -2.27 -17.49
CA SER A 205 16.98 -3.51 -17.28
C SER A 205 18.49 -3.28 -17.18
N LYS A 206 19.00 -2.15 -17.69
CA LYS A 206 20.38 -1.72 -17.46
C LYS A 206 20.67 -1.40 -15.99
N TYR A 207 19.70 -0.87 -15.25
CA TYR A 207 19.85 -0.44 -13.86
C TYR A 207 19.51 -1.52 -12.83
N LEU A 208 18.62 -2.45 -13.19
CA LEU A 208 17.97 -3.36 -12.24
C LEU A 208 18.55 -4.77 -12.29
N GLU A 209 18.57 -5.44 -11.13
CA GLU A 209 18.75 -6.88 -11.09
C GLU A 209 17.59 -7.59 -11.80
N GLN A 210 17.84 -8.82 -12.27
CA GLN A 210 16.82 -9.59 -12.98
C GLN A 210 15.60 -9.86 -12.09
N VAL A 211 14.42 -9.46 -12.57
CA VAL A 211 13.15 -9.72 -11.90
C VAL A 211 12.87 -11.22 -11.93
N ARG A 212 13.03 -11.88 -10.78
CA ARG A 212 12.83 -13.33 -10.70
C ARG A 212 11.33 -13.65 -10.68
N ALA A 213 10.93 -14.64 -11.46
CA ALA A 213 9.60 -15.21 -11.34
C ALA A 213 9.44 -15.87 -9.94
N PRO A 214 8.25 -15.84 -9.32
CA PRO A 214 7.96 -16.67 -8.17
C PRO A 214 8.11 -18.13 -8.63
N GLY A 215 9.17 -18.81 -8.18
CA GLY A 215 9.53 -20.16 -8.62
C GLY A 215 11.03 -20.38 -8.86
N GLY A 216 11.83 -19.31 -8.99
CA GLY A 216 13.29 -19.42 -9.03
C GLY A 216 13.89 -19.57 -7.63
N ALA A 217 13.85 -20.77 -7.06
CA ALA A 217 14.44 -21.06 -5.75
C ALA A 217 15.89 -20.57 -5.64
N ARG A 218 16.18 -19.65 -4.71
CA ARG A 218 17.52 -19.60 -4.11
C ARG A 218 17.61 -20.79 -3.17
N ARG A 219 18.58 -21.68 -3.41
CA ARG A 219 19.11 -22.52 -2.33
C ARG A 219 19.61 -21.56 -1.24
N GLY A 220 18.83 -21.41 -0.18
CA GLY A 220 19.13 -20.57 0.98
C GLY A 220 18.12 -19.45 1.22
N GLY A 221 17.17 -19.69 2.14
CA GLY A 221 16.38 -18.67 2.84
C GLY A 221 15.12 -18.20 2.11
N GLY A 222 13.95 -18.65 2.59
CA GLY A 222 12.64 -18.52 1.95
C GLY A 222 12.10 -17.09 1.80
N GLN A 223 11.42 -16.86 0.67
CA GLN A 223 10.40 -15.82 0.53
C GLN A 223 9.44 -16.25 -0.58
N GLU A 224 8.39 -16.99 -0.21
CA GLU A 224 7.20 -17.16 -1.04
C GLU A 224 6.50 -15.82 -1.16
N THR A 225 6.12 -15.43 -2.39
CA THR A 225 5.33 -14.22 -2.64
C THR A 225 3.91 -14.46 -2.13
N LYS A 226 3.69 -14.15 -0.86
CA LYS A 226 2.40 -14.31 -0.18
C LYS A 226 1.47 -13.16 -0.57
N VAL A 227 0.75 -13.32 -1.68
CA VAL A 227 -0.30 -12.36 -2.13
C VAL A 227 -1.47 -12.31 -1.14
N ARG A 228 -1.61 -13.31 -0.26
CA ARG A 228 -2.57 -13.33 0.86
C ARG A 228 -1.84 -13.18 2.20
N GLY A 229 -1.28 -12.00 2.45
CA GLY A 229 -0.96 -11.59 3.82
C GLY A 229 -2.27 -11.17 4.50
N ARG A 230 -2.69 -11.86 5.57
CA ARG A 230 -3.79 -11.38 6.43
C ARG A 230 -3.36 -10.02 6.98
N GLY A 231 -3.94 -8.95 6.46
CA GLY A 231 -4.02 -7.67 7.15
C GLY A 231 -4.93 -7.85 8.36
N TYR A 232 -4.52 -7.25 9.48
CA TYR A 232 -5.27 -7.23 10.74
C TYR A 232 -6.64 -6.59 10.58
#